data_AF-A0A7U9RCI0-F1
#
_entry.id   AF-A0A7U9RCI0-F1
#
_cell.length_a   1.000
_cell.length_b   1.000
_cell.length_c   1.000
_cell.angle_alpha   90.00
_cell.angle_beta   90.00
_cell.angle_gamma   90.00
#
_symmetry.space_group_name_H-M   'P 1'
#
loop_
_entity.id
_entity.type
_entity.pdbx_description
1 polymer ?
#
loop_
_entity_poly.entity_id
_entity_poly.type
_entity_poly.pdbx_seq_one_letter_code
_entity_poly.pdbx_strand_id
1 'polypeptide(L)'
;MENVLKVHGLLEHFDGIVTACDVSIGKPAPDVYLEAARRCRTAPEKCLVFEDIVPGILAGKAAGMKVCAVADEYSAYQSREKRELADYYIEDYLEILAGSSLPGGLI
;
A
#
# COMPACT_ATOMS: atom_id res chain seq x y z
N MET A 1 1.04 8.25 13.73
CA MET A 1 1.75 8.10 12.44
C MET A 1 2.81 9.18 12.26
N GLU A 2 2.45 10.46 12.32
CA GLU A 2 3.40 11.59 12.15
C GLU A 2 4.64 11.52 13.04
N ASN A 3 4.48 11.20 14.33
CA ASN A 3 5.63 11.04 15.23
C ASN A 3 6.61 9.96 14.76
N VAL A 4 6.10 8.83 14.24
CA VAL A 4 6.94 7.76 13.70
C VAL A 4 7.71 8.26 12.50
N LEU A 5 7.06 8.94 11.55
CA LEU A 5 7.75 9.49 10.38
C LEU A 5 8.79 10.55 10.76
N LYS A 6 8.45 11.42 11.72
CA LYS A 6 9.32 12.51 12.17
C LYS A 6 10.60 11.99 12.83
N VAL A 7 10.50 11.01 13.73
CA VAL A 7 11.71 10.49 14.42
C VAL A 7 12.63 9.72 13.47
N HIS A 8 12.12 9.23 12.33
CA HIS A 8 12.90 8.59 11.28
C HIS A 8 13.33 9.56 10.17
N GLY A 9 13.02 10.86 10.28
CA GLY A 9 13.38 11.87 9.28
C GLY A 9 12.63 11.73 7.95
N LEU A 10 11.50 11.03 7.93
CA LEU A 10 10.77 10.71 6.70
C LEU A 10 9.62 11.67 6.39
N LEU A 11 9.24 12.52 7.34
CA LEU A 11 8.00 13.33 7.24
C LEU A 11 7.97 14.21 5.98
N GLU A 12 9.12 14.73 5.55
CA GLU A 12 9.23 15.60 4.37
C GLU A 12 9.05 14.88 3.03
N HIS A 13 9.04 13.54 3.01
CA HIS A 13 8.83 12.74 1.81
C HIS A 13 7.35 12.43 1.52
N PHE A 14 6.41 12.87 2.38
CA PHE A 14 5.00 12.56 2.24
C PHE A 14 4.18 13.83 1.99
N ASP A 15 3.44 13.87 0.87
CA ASP A 15 2.48 14.94 0.55
C ASP A 15 1.26 14.96 1.49
N GLY A 16 0.95 13.81 2.11
CA GLY A 16 -0.18 13.66 3.00
C GLY A 16 -0.16 12.35 3.77
N ILE A 17 -0.79 12.35 4.94
CA ILE A 17 -0.94 11.18 5.81
C ILE A 17 -2.44 10.98 6.04
N VAL A 18 -2.92 9.76 5.82
CA VAL A 18 -4.31 9.35 6.07
C VAL A 18 -4.28 8.15 7.01
N THR A 19 -5.15 8.17 8.01
CA THR A 19 -5.26 7.14 9.04
C THR A 19 -6.71 6.63 9.11
N ALA A 20 -6.93 5.59 9.92
CA ALA A 20 -8.28 5.09 10.17
C ALA A 20 -9.21 6.14 10.82
N CYS A 21 -8.67 7.19 11.46
CA CYS A 21 -9.46 8.28 12.04
C CYS A 21 -9.95 9.29 10.99
N ASP A 22 -9.36 9.29 9.79
CA ASP A 22 -9.71 10.21 8.70
C ASP A 22 -10.88 9.70 7.86
N VAL A 23 -11.29 8.44 8.04
CA VAL A 23 -12.31 7.77 7.22
C VAL A 23 -13.35 7.07 8.09
N SER A 24 -14.58 6.96 7.57
CA SER A 24 -15.68 6.36 8.33
C SER A 24 -15.66 4.83 8.30
N ILE A 25 -15.18 4.23 7.22
CA ILE A 25 -15.17 2.78 7.01
C ILE A 25 -13.74 2.31 6.81
N GLY A 26 -13.30 1.37 7.65
CA GLY A 26 -11.98 0.76 7.55
C GLY A 26 -11.90 -0.32 6.46
N LYS A 27 -10.69 -0.82 6.23
CA LYS A 27 -10.42 -1.98 5.36
C LYS A 27 -11.38 -3.15 5.70
N PRO A 28 -11.94 -3.85 4.69
CA PRO A 28 -11.58 -3.83 3.27
C PRO A 28 -12.28 -2.75 2.44
N ALA A 29 -12.95 -1.77 3.05
CA ALA A 29 -13.49 -0.64 2.31
C ALA A 29 -12.35 0.24 1.73
N PRO A 30 -12.56 0.85 0.55
CA PRO A 30 -11.49 1.56 -0.18
C PRO A 30 -11.18 2.96 0.36
N ASP A 31 -11.97 3.44 1.33
CA ASP A 31 -12.04 4.84 1.76
C ASP A 31 -10.66 5.44 2.09
N VAL A 32 -9.81 4.70 2.81
CA VAL A 32 -8.48 5.20 3.21
C VAL A 32 -7.58 5.48 2.00
N TYR A 33 -7.64 4.64 0.96
CA TYR A 33 -6.84 4.83 -0.24
C TYR A 33 -7.43 5.88 -1.17
N LEU A 34 -8.76 5.93 -1.29
CA LEU A 34 -9.42 6.99 -2.05
C LEU A 34 -9.14 8.37 -1.45
N GLU A 35 -9.16 8.49 -0.12
CA GLU A 35 -8.79 9.72 0.57
C GLU A 35 -7.30 10.06 0.39
N ALA A 36 -6.41 9.07 0.44
CA ALA A 36 -4.99 9.28 0.16
C ALA A 36 -4.75 9.79 -1.28
N ALA A 37 -5.35 9.15 -2.28
CA ALA A 37 -5.27 9.58 -3.68
C ALA A 37 -5.82 11.00 -3.87
N ARG A 38 -6.94 11.32 -3.20
CA ARG A 38 -7.52 12.67 -3.20
C ARG A 38 -6.56 13.73 -2.64
N ARG A 39 -5.91 13.47 -1.50
CA ARG A 39 -4.92 14.38 -0.90
C ARG A 39 -3.70 14.56 -1.79
N CYS A 40 -3.24 13.48 -2.43
CA CYS A 40 -2.14 13.51 -3.39
C CYS A 40 -2.54 14.05 -4.79
N ARG A 41 -3.82 14.40 -5.01
CA ARG A 41 -4.36 14.88 -6.29
C ARG A 41 -4.04 13.95 -7.48
N THR A 42 -4.10 12.64 -7.23
CA THR A 42 -3.78 11.59 -8.20
C THR A 42 -5.01 10.71 -8.45
N ALA A 43 -5.13 10.18 -9.68
CA ALA A 43 -6.18 9.22 -10.02
C ALA A 43 -5.84 7.82 -9.45
N PRO A 44 -6.82 7.05 -8.93
CA PRO A 44 -6.55 5.76 -8.32
C PRO A 44 -5.81 4.75 -9.22
N GLU A 45 -6.06 4.77 -10.52
CA GLU A 45 -5.43 3.85 -11.49
C GLU A 45 -3.93 4.14 -11.67
N LYS A 46 -3.46 5.30 -11.19
CA LYS A 46 -2.04 5.70 -11.16
C LYS A 46 -1.38 5.46 -9.80
N CYS A 47 -2.11 4.89 -8.84
CA CYS A 47 -1.59 4.55 -7.52
C CYS A 47 -1.08 3.10 -7.49
N LEU A 48 0.00 2.91 -6.73
CA LEU A 48 0.45 1.60 -6.25
C LEU A 48 0.34 1.58 -4.73
N VAL A 49 -0.35 0.58 -4.20
CA VAL A 49 -0.52 0.34 -2.77
C VAL A 49 0.45 -0.75 -2.32
N PHE A 50 1.15 -0.54 -1.21
CA PHE A 50 1.92 -1.58 -0.53
C PHE A 50 1.15 -2.05 0.70
N GLU A 51 0.87 -3.35 0.80
CA GLU A 51 0.11 -3.93 1.91
C GLU A 51 0.66 -5.27 2.39
N ASP A 52 0.56 -5.50 3.69
CA ASP A 52 1.04 -6.71 4.35
C ASP A 52 -0.09 -7.66 4.74
N ILE A 53 -1.36 -7.25 4.68
CA ILE A 53 -2.53 -8.08 5.05
C ILE A 53 -3.64 -8.10 3.99
N VAL A 54 -4.39 -9.20 3.93
CA VAL A 54 -5.48 -9.41 2.96
C VAL A 54 -6.55 -8.32 2.98
N PRO A 55 -7.07 -7.84 4.14
CA PRO A 55 -8.06 -6.75 4.14
C PRO A 55 -7.56 -5.47 3.47
N GLY A 56 -6.28 -5.15 3.60
CA GLY A 56 -5.68 -3.99 2.94
C GLY A 56 -5.51 -4.18 1.44
N ILE A 57 -5.09 -5.38 1.02
CA ILE A 57 -5.03 -5.72 -0.40
C ILE A 57 -6.40 -5.54 -1.04
N LEU A 58 -7.45 -6.11 -0.43
CA LEU A 58 -8.82 -5.97 -0.92
C LEU A 58 -9.28 -4.51 -0.98
N ALA A 59 -8.94 -3.69 0.02
CA ALA A 59 -9.25 -2.26 0.01
C ALA A 59 -8.54 -1.52 -1.14
N GLY A 60 -7.27 -1.81 -1.41
CA GLY A 60 -6.53 -1.21 -2.53
C GLY A 60 -7.14 -1.60 -3.88
N LYS A 61 -7.51 -2.87 -4.04
CA LYS A 61 -8.20 -3.37 -5.25
C LYS A 61 -9.58 -2.74 -5.41
N ALA A 62 -10.36 -2.63 -4.33
CA ALA A 62 -11.67 -1.99 -4.33
C ALA A 62 -11.59 -0.49 -4.67
N ALA A 63 -10.46 0.16 -4.36
CA ALA A 63 -10.20 1.55 -4.74
C ALA A 63 -9.81 1.71 -6.23
N GLY A 64 -9.68 0.63 -7.00
CA GLY A 64 -9.24 0.67 -8.39
C GLY A 64 -7.72 0.81 -8.57
N MET A 65 -6.93 0.54 -7.52
CA MET A 65 -5.48 0.68 -7.53
C MET A 65 -4.79 -0.65 -7.81
N LYS A 66 -3.52 -0.58 -8.25
CA LYS A 66 -2.63 -1.75 -8.21
C LYS A 66 -2.14 -1.97 -6.78
N VAL A 67 -1.97 -3.22 -6.39
CA VAL A 67 -1.49 -3.59 -5.06
C VAL A 67 -0.26 -4.49 -5.15
N CYS A 68 0.81 -4.10 -4.46
CA CYS A 68 1.96 -4.92 -4.16
C CYS A 68 1.84 -5.44 -2.72
N ALA A 69 1.70 -6.76 -2.57
CA ALA A 69 1.78 -7.38 -1.26
C ALA A 69 3.24 -7.43 -0.78
N VAL A 70 3.46 -7.14 0.49
CA VAL A 70 4.76 -7.24 1.16
C VAL A 70 4.69 -8.39 2.16
N ALA A 71 5.73 -9.22 2.16
CA ALA A 71 5.88 -10.24 3.18
C ALA A 71 6.00 -9.60 4.56
N ASP A 72 5.34 -10.21 5.54
CA ASP A 72 5.41 -9.80 6.93
C ASP A 72 5.18 -11.03 7.80
N GLU A 73 5.99 -11.20 8.85
CA GLU A 73 5.97 -12.39 9.70
C GLU A 73 4.65 -12.53 10.48
N TYR A 74 4.05 -11.40 10.91
CA TYR A 74 2.79 -11.39 11.64
C TYR A 74 1.60 -11.82 10.79
N SER A 75 1.73 -11.73 9.47
CA SER A 75 0.71 -12.12 8.49
C SER A 75 1.14 -13.29 7.61
N ALA A 76 2.19 -14.04 8.00
CA ALA A 76 2.73 -15.14 7.21
C ALA A 76 1.69 -16.25 6.93
N TYR A 77 0.70 -16.41 7.82
CA TYR A 77 -0.42 -17.34 7.61
C TYR A 77 -1.31 -16.96 6.43
N GLN A 78 -1.26 -15.70 5.96
CA GLN A 78 -1.99 -15.19 4.79
C GLN A 78 -1.15 -15.21 3.50
N SER A 79 0.13 -15.61 3.53
CA SER A 79 1.05 -15.44 2.39
C SER A 79 0.54 -16.02 1.07
N ARG A 80 -0.19 -17.14 1.12
CA ARG A 80 -0.82 -17.72 -0.07
C ARG A 80 -1.92 -16.81 -0.62
N GLU A 81 -2.85 -16.38 0.22
CA GLU A 81 -3.95 -15.47 -0.19
C GLU A 81 -3.40 -14.12 -0.69
N LYS A 82 -2.35 -13.59 -0.06
CA LYS A 82 -1.68 -12.36 -0.52
C LYS A 82 -1.16 -12.50 -1.96
N ARG A 83 -0.50 -13.61 -2.28
CA ARG A 83 0.00 -13.90 -3.64
C ARG A 83 -1.11 -14.12 -4.67
N GLU A 84 -2.25 -14.67 -4.24
CA GLU A 84 -3.40 -14.90 -5.11
C GLU A 84 -4.19 -13.61 -5.40
N LEU A 85 -4.26 -12.67 -4.44
CA LEU A 85 -5.12 -11.47 -4.51
C LEU A 85 -4.40 -10.21 -4.99
N ALA A 86 -3.11 -10.06 -4.73
CA ALA A 86 -2.34 -8.87 -5.10
C ALA A 86 -1.84 -8.93 -6.56
N ASP A 87 -1.54 -7.76 -7.14
CA ASP A 87 -0.96 -7.67 -8.48
C ASP A 87 0.53 -8.04 -8.47
N TYR A 88 1.21 -7.77 -7.36
CA TYR A 88 2.62 -8.06 -7.13
C TYR A 88 2.82 -8.63 -5.71
N TYR A 89 3.93 -9.33 -5.50
CA TYR A 89 4.35 -9.77 -4.18
C TYR A 89 5.87 -9.62 -4.08
N ILE A 90 6.35 -9.01 -2.99
CA ILE A 90 7.76 -8.88 -2.66
C ILE A 90 8.02 -9.39 -1.23
N GLU A 91 9.18 -9.98 -1.00
CA GLU A 91 9.67 -10.30 0.33
C GLU A 91 10.30 -9.07 0.99
N ASP A 92 10.96 -8.21 0.19
CA ASP A 92 11.66 -7.01 0.66
C ASP A 92 11.59 -5.86 -0.36
N TYR A 93 11.58 -4.61 0.13
CA TYR A 93 11.56 -3.41 -0.72
C TYR A 93 12.80 -3.26 -1.61
N LEU A 94 13.95 -3.87 -1.25
CA LEU A 94 15.16 -3.88 -2.05
C LEU A 94 14.97 -4.60 -3.39
N GLU A 95 14.02 -5.52 -3.51
CA GLU A 95 13.70 -6.18 -4.78
C GLU A 95 13.18 -5.20 -5.83
N ILE A 96 12.53 -4.11 -5.40
CA ILE A 96 12.06 -3.03 -6.27
C ILE A 96 13.25 -2.30 -6.88
N LEU A 97 14.28 -2.01 -6.07
CA LEU A 97 15.49 -1.32 -6.51
C LEU A 97 16.33 -2.16 -7.46
N ALA A 98 16.28 -3.49 -7.33
CA ALA A 98 16.96 -4.42 -8.21
C ALA A 98 16.28 -4.56 -9.59
N GLY A 99 15.09 -3.95 -9.80
CA GLY A 99 14.38 -3.93 -11.08
C GLY A 99 13.72 -5.26 -11.46
N SER A 100 13.70 -6.25 -10.57
CA SER A 100 13.34 -7.64 -10.89
C SER A 100 11.90 -8.06 -10.54
N SER A 101 11.14 -7.26 -9.77
CA SER A 101 9.85 -7.72 -9.19
C SER A 101 8.59 -6.92 -9.59
N LEU A 102 8.71 -5.79 -10.30
CA LEU A 102 7.56 -5.05 -10.85
C LEU A 102 7.64 -5.00 -12.39
N PRO A 103 6.84 -5.79 -13.13
CA PRO A 103 6.79 -5.67 -14.59
C PRO A 103 6.25 -4.29 -14.98
N GLY A 104 7.07 -3.55 -15.73
CA GLY A 104 6.73 -2.23 -16.27
C GLY A 104 7.72 -1.11 -15.98
N GLY A 105 8.82 -1.35 -15.24
CA GLY A 105 9.86 -0.34 -15.04
C GLY A 105 9.31 0.94 -14.40
N LEU A 106 8.50 0.79 -13.35
CA LEU A 106 7.90 1.90 -12.62
C LEU A 106 8.89 2.46 -11.58
N ILE A 107 10.09 2.86 -12.04
CA ILE A 107 11.02 3.80 -11.40
C ILE A 107 11.73 4.57 -12.49
#